data_AF-A0A944JZV9-F1
#
_entry.id   AF-A0A944JZV9-F1
#
_cell.length_a   1.000
_cell.length_b   1.000
_cell.length_c   1.000
_cell.angle_alpha   90.00
_cell.angle_beta   90.00
_cell.angle_gamma   90.00
#
_symmetry.space_group_name_H-M   'P 1'
#
loop_
_entity.id
_entity.type
_entity.pdbx_description
1 polymer ?
#
loop_
_entity_poly.entity_id
_entity_poly.type
_entity_poly.pdbx_seq_one_letter_code
_entity_poly.pdbx_strand_id
1 'polypeptide(L)'
;MTETPRARGQVASRPNERADNSAANASEAAHVLATAVEDRGSDLLAAFTVLRGPMHLVPDPTKLAQHTVTLLKHGHRLVEEVAALPEELLTVRARGGLRDWQDVLATGPAMDSAFPNWSYARALARVVETFVKALQREPEHGGREW
;
A
#
# COMPACT_ATOMS: atom_id res chain seq x y z
N MET A 1 51.76 -50.56 -3.56
CA MET A 1 50.51 -50.44 -4.32
C MET A 1 49.38 -50.40 -3.29
N THR A 2 48.60 -49.36 -3.04
CA THR A 2 48.40 -48.04 -3.68
C THR A 2 47.56 -47.18 -2.71
N GLU A 3 47.93 -45.90 -2.59
CA GLU A 3 47.22 -44.65 -2.22
C GLU A 3 45.79 -44.62 -1.61
N THR A 4 45.65 -43.83 -0.52
CA THR A 4 44.47 -43.01 -0.13
C THR A 4 44.40 -41.76 -1.04
N PRO A 5 43.27 -41.01 -1.32
CA PRO A 5 42.13 -40.68 -0.43
C PRO A 5 40.75 -40.44 -1.12
N ARG A 6 39.70 -40.01 -0.38
CA ARG A 6 38.96 -38.71 -0.56
C ARG A 6 37.58 -38.68 0.12
N ALA A 7 37.34 -37.59 0.84
CA ALA A 7 36.07 -37.16 1.41
C ALA A 7 35.02 -36.76 0.35
N ARG A 8 33.73 -36.98 0.66
CA ARG A 8 32.55 -36.22 0.21
C ARG A 8 31.62 -36.20 1.42
N GLY A 9 31.39 -35.08 2.11
CA GLY A 9 30.95 -33.80 1.57
C GLY A 9 29.51 -33.62 2.05
N GLN A 10 29.35 -33.19 3.31
CA GLN A 10 28.07 -32.69 3.82
C GLN A 10 27.58 -31.60 2.87
N VAL A 11 26.38 -31.79 2.32
CA VAL A 11 25.67 -30.72 1.62
C VAL A 11 25.22 -29.74 2.69
N ALA A 12 26.08 -28.75 2.97
CA ALA A 12 25.67 -27.56 3.70
C ALA A 12 24.65 -26.83 2.82
N SER A 13 23.36 -27.02 3.09
CA SER A 13 22.30 -26.16 2.57
C SER A 13 22.64 -24.73 2.98
N ARG A 14 23.09 -23.95 2.00
CA ARG A 14 23.46 -22.55 2.18
C ARG A 14 22.22 -21.78 2.66
N PRO A 15 22.27 -21.12 3.83
CA PRO A 15 21.17 -20.26 4.30
C PRO A 15 21.00 -18.99 3.45
N ASN A 16 21.89 -18.71 2.51
CA ASN A 16 21.91 -17.46 1.73
C ASN A 16 20.91 -17.42 0.56
N GLU A 17 20.60 -18.57 -0.05
CA GLU A 17 19.80 -18.62 -1.29
C GLU A 17 18.31 -18.30 -1.06
N ARG A 18 17.82 -18.49 0.18
CA ARG A 18 16.42 -18.24 0.53
C ARG A 18 16.14 -16.77 0.81
N ALA A 19 17.10 -16.06 1.40
CA ALA A 19 17.00 -14.63 1.70
C ALA A 19 17.14 -13.79 0.42
N ASP A 20 18.08 -14.16 -0.46
CA ASP A 20 18.30 -13.48 -1.75
C ASP A 20 17.06 -13.60 -2.66
N ASN A 21 16.43 -14.77 -2.72
CA ASN A 21 15.18 -14.95 -3.48
C ASN A 21 13.98 -14.21 -2.86
N SER A 22 13.93 -14.07 -1.53
CA SER A 22 12.83 -13.37 -0.86
C SER A 22 12.91 -11.86 -1.09
N ALA A 23 14.12 -11.29 -1.08
CA ALA A 23 14.35 -9.88 -1.36
C ALA A 23 14.09 -9.53 -2.83
N ALA A 24 14.49 -10.41 -3.76
CA ALA A 24 14.22 -10.25 -5.19
C ALA A 24 12.70 -10.26 -5.48
N ASN A 25 11.95 -11.19 -4.89
CA ASN A 25 10.50 -11.28 -5.04
C ASN A 25 9.78 -10.06 -4.44
N ALA A 26 10.27 -9.54 -3.30
CA ALA A 26 9.72 -8.35 -2.68
C ALA A 26 9.98 -7.07 -3.52
N SER A 27 11.14 -7.00 -4.17
CA SER A 27 11.49 -5.92 -5.10
C SER A 27 10.66 -5.96 -6.38
N GLU A 28 10.44 -7.15 -6.95
CA GLU A 28 9.58 -7.35 -8.12
C GLU A 28 8.10 -7.04 -7.80
N ALA A 29 7.62 -7.46 -6.63
CA ALA A 29 6.30 -7.08 -6.13
C ALA A 29 6.19 -5.56 -5.96
N ALA A 30 7.18 -4.91 -5.34
CA ALA A 30 7.19 -3.45 -5.20
C ALA A 30 7.18 -2.72 -6.56
N HIS A 31 7.90 -3.23 -7.56
CA HIS A 31 7.93 -2.64 -8.89
C HIS A 31 6.59 -2.76 -9.62
N VAL A 32 5.97 -3.94 -9.61
CA VAL A 32 4.63 -4.17 -10.20
C VAL A 32 3.57 -3.30 -9.52
N LEU A 33 3.69 -3.12 -8.19
CA LEU A 33 2.81 -2.28 -7.40
C LEU A 33 2.98 -0.78 -7.74
N ALA A 34 4.23 -0.32 -7.91
CA ALA A 34 4.52 1.05 -8.31
C ALA A 34 3.96 1.39 -9.70
N THR A 35 4.16 0.53 -10.70
CA THR A 35 3.60 0.74 -12.05
C THR A 35 2.07 0.73 -12.05
N ALA A 36 1.45 -0.13 -11.23
CA ALA A 36 0.01 -0.14 -11.10
C ALA A 36 -0.54 1.14 -10.44
N VAL A 37 0.21 1.75 -9.50
CA VAL A 37 -0.14 3.05 -8.91
C VAL A 37 -0.08 4.18 -9.94
N GLU A 38 0.83 4.14 -10.92
CA GLU A 38 0.95 5.14 -11.98
C GLU A 38 -0.26 5.15 -12.94
N ASP A 39 -0.74 3.97 -13.37
CA ASP A 39 -1.92 3.84 -14.25
C ASP A 39 -3.21 4.34 -13.57
N ARG A 40 -3.27 4.23 -12.22
CA ARG A 40 -4.38 4.70 -11.38
C ARG A 40 -4.22 6.16 -10.92
N GLY A 41 -3.08 6.76 -11.24
CA GLY A 41 -2.63 8.01 -10.64
C GLY A 41 -3.53 9.21 -10.98
N SER A 42 -4.07 9.28 -12.20
CA SER A 42 -4.85 10.44 -12.64
C SER A 42 -6.20 10.56 -11.90
N ASP A 43 -6.95 9.47 -11.81
CA ASP A 43 -8.27 9.45 -11.15
C ASP A 43 -8.16 9.66 -9.64
N LEU A 44 -7.16 9.03 -9.01
CA LEU A 44 -6.88 9.21 -7.58
C LEU A 44 -6.39 10.62 -7.27
N LEU A 45 -5.50 11.19 -8.08
CA LEU A 45 -5.00 12.54 -7.90
C LEU A 45 -6.12 13.58 -7.99
N ALA A 46 -7.03 13.42 -8.95
CA ALA A 46 -8.21 14.27 -9.07
C ALA A 46 -9.10 14.18 -7.82
N ALA A 47 -9.39 12.96 -7.34
CA ALA A 47 -10.18 12.75 -6.13
C ALA A 47 -9.49 13.34 -4.89
N PHE A 48 -8.18 13.16 -4.71
CA PHE A 48 -7.43 13.73 -3.61
C PHE A 48 -7.44 15.26 -3.64
N THR A 49 -7.26 15.86 -4.82
CA THR A 49 -7.22 17.32 -4.98
C THR A 49 -8.54 17.95 -4.54
N VAL A 50 -9.66 17.39 -5.00
CA VAL A 50 -11.00 17.88 -4.64
C VAL A 50 -11.32 17.63 -3.17
N LEU A 51 -11.10 16.41 -2.69
CA LEU A 51 -11.52 16.00 -1.34
C LEU A 51 -10.57 16.49 -0.24
N ARG A 52 -9.35 16.91 -0.54
CA ARG A 52 -8.46 17.58 0.43
C ARG A 52 -8.67 19.08 0.48
N GLY A 53 -9.40 19.65 -0.48
CA GLY A 53 -9.70 21.08 -0.58
C GLY A 53 -10.37 21.67 0.67
N PRO A 54 -10.41 23.01 0.78
CA PRO A 54 -10.97 23.69 1.95
C PRO A 54 -12.48 23.49 2.11
N MET A 55 -12.98 23.64 3.35
CA MET A 55 -14.37 23.32 3.74
C MET A 55 -15.47 24.14 3.01
N HIS A 56 -15.12 25.25 2.37
CA HIS A 56 -16.07 26.08 1.61
C HIS A 56 -16.17 25.66 0.12
N LEU A 57 -15.35 24.71 -0.33
CA LEU A 57 -15.35 24.18 -1.70
C LEU A 57 -15.92 22.76 -1.77
N VAL A 58 -17.02 22.52 -1.04
CA VAL A 58 -17.73 21.24 -1.12
C VAL A 58 -18.10 21.00 -2.59
N PRO A 59 -17.67 19.89 -3.21
CA PRO A 59 -18.09 19.56 -4.56
C PRO A 59 -19.60 19.33 -4.63
N ASP A 60 -20.18 19.49 -5.82
CA ASP A 60 -21.57 19.12 -6.03
C ASP A 60 -21.80 17.62 -5.72
N PRO A 61 -23.03 17.22 -5.34
CA PRO A 61 -23.31 15.85 -4.89
C PRO A 61 -22.93 14.77 -5.91
N THR A 62 -23.08 15.05 -7.21
CA THR A 62 -22.76 14.10 -8.27
C THR A 62 -21.26 13.86 -8.36
N LYS A 63 -20.45 14.93 -8.35
CA LYS A 63 -18.99 14.80 -8.32
C LYS A 63 -18.50 14.16 -7.03
N LEU A 64 -19.11 14.49 -5.90
CA LEU A 64 -18.78 13.86 -4.62
C LEU A 64 -19.01 12.34 -4.67
N ALA A 65 -20.14 11.90 -5.22
CA ALA A 65 -20.45 10.49 -5.41
C ALA A 65 -19.44 9.82 -6.36
N GLN A 66 -19.10 10.46 -7.49
CA GLN A 66 -18.09 9.96 -8.43
C GLN A 66 -16.74 9.76 -7.75
N HIS A 67 -16.22 10.77 -7.04
CA HIS A 67 -14.96 10.64 -6.32
C HIS A 67 -15.00 9.58 -5.22
N THR A 68 -16.15 9.43 -4.54
CA THR A 68 -16.33 8.38 -3.52
C THR A 68 -16.25 6.99 -4.16
N VAL A 69 -16.91 6.77 -5.29
CA VAL A 69 -16.85 5.50 -6.05
C VAL A 69 -15.42 5.22 -6.53
N THR A 70 -14.73 6.23 -7.06
CA THR A 70 -13.32 6.12 -7.46
C THR A 70 -12.45 5.68 -6.28
N LEU A 71 -12.58 6.35 -5.13
CA LEU A 71 -11.82 6.00 -3.92
C LEU A 71 -12.13 4.60 -3.41
N LEU A 72 -13.38 4.15 -3.44
CA LEU A 72 -13.75 2.80 -3.05
C LEU A 72 -13.14 1.75 -3.99
N LYS A 73 -13.30 1.95 -5.30
CA LYS A 73 -12.80 1.05 -6.34
C LYS A 73 -11.28 0.86 -6.24
N HIS A 74 -10.54 1.96 -6.19
CA HIS A 74 -9.08 1.90 -6.13
C HIS A 74 -8.58 1.54 -4.73
N GLY A 75 -9.26 2.01 -3.68
CA GLY A 75 -8.93 1.71 -2.28
C GLY A 75 -8.99 0.22 -1.97
N HIS A 76 -10.02 -0.49 -2.42
CA HIS A 76 -10.10 -1.95 -2.25
C HIS A 76 -8.88 -2.67 -2.82
N ARG A 77 -8.48 -2.33 -4.04
CA ARG A 77 -7.32 -2.94 -4.68
C ARG A 77 -6.01 -2.57 -3.98
N LEU A 78 -5.86 -1.31 -3.54
CA LEU A 78 -4.70 -0.86 -2.77
C LEU A 78 -4.59 -1.56 -1.41
N VAL A 79 -5.72 -1.87 -0.76
CA VAL A 79 -5.76 -2.64 0.49
C VAL A 79 -5.24 -4.05 0.27
N GLU A 80 -5.68 -4.74 -0.79
CA GLU A 80 -5.19 -6.08 -1.15
C GLU A 80 -3.67 -6.05 -1.39
N GLU A 81 -3.19 -5.06 -2.14
CA GLU A 81 -1.78 -4.86 -2.44
C GLU A 81 -0.93 -4.57 -1.19
N VAL A 82 -1.40 -3.68 -0.30
CA VAL A 82 -0.72 -3.38 0.97
C VAL A 82 -0.76 -4.55 1.94
N ALA A 83 -1.88 -5.29 2.00
CA ALA A 83 -2.01 -6.46 2.87
C ALA A 83 -1.17 -7.65 2.40
N ALA A 84 -0.82 -7.70 1.11
CA ALA A 84 0.07 -8.71 0.54
C ALA A 84 1.56 -8.41 0.74
N LEU A 85 1.92 -7.21 1.25
CA LEU A 85 3.31 -6.88 1.54
C LEU A 85 3.87 -7.78 2.65
N PRO A 86 5.15 -8.21 2.55
CA PRO A 86 5.88 -8.79 3.67
C PRO A 86 5.85 -7.89 4.90
N GLU A 87 5.86 -8.48 6.10
CA GLU A 87 5.72 -7.74 7.36
C GLU A 87 6.85 -6.71 7.55
N GLU A 88 8.02 -6.99 7.01
CA GLU A 88 9.22 -6.15 7.05
C GLU A 88 9.07 -4.88 6.21
N LEU A 89 8.26 -4.94 5.14
CA LEU A 89 7.95 -3.80 4.28
C LEU A 89 6.71 -3.04 4.75
N LEU A 90 5.90 -3.64 5.62
CA LEU A 90 4.66 -3.04 6.09
C LEU A 90 4.92 -2.00 7.18
N THR A 91 4.89 -0.73 6.80
CA THR A 91 5.10 0.38 7.74
C THR A 91 4.00 0.43 8.82
N VAL A 92 4.32 0.98 10.00
CA VAL A 92 3.33 1.23 11.08
C VAL A 92 2.12 2.01 10.56
N ARG A 93 2.36 2.99 9.67
CA ARG A 93 1.31 3.81 9.09
C ARG A 93 0.44 3.02 8.11
N ALA A 94 1.00 2.11 7.33
CA ALA A 94 0.24 1.21 6.46
C ALA A 94 -0.63 0.24 7.27
N ARG A 95 -0.11 -0.33 8.37
CA ARG A 95 -0.90 -1.15 9.29
C ARG A 95 -2.07 -0.39 9.89
N GLY A 96 -1.82 0.82 10.38
CA GLY A 96 -2.88 1.72 10.87
C GLY A 96 -3.91 2.03 9.79
N GLY A 97 -3.46 2.31 8.56
CA GLY A 97 -4.33 2.55 7.41
C GLY A 97 -5.26 1.37 7.09
N LEU A 98 -4.81 0.12 7.21
CA LEU A 98 -5.66 -1.06 6.99
C LEU A 98 -6.81 -1.13 8.01
N ARG A 99 -6.53 -0.78 9.27
CA ARG A 99 -7.57 -0.67 10.30
C ARG A 99 -8.50 0.51 10.03
N ASP A 100 -7.94 1.68 9.74
CA ASP A 100 -8.72 2.89 9.43
C ASP A 100 -9.64 2.67 8.24
N TRP A 101 -9.20 1.90 7.23
CA TRP A 101 -10.04 1.50 6.09
C TRP A 101 -11.27 0.72 6.53
N GLN A 102 -11.08 -0.31 7.36
CA GLN A 102 -12.18 -1.10 7.90
C GLN A 102 -13.13 -0.24 8.75
N ASP A 103 -12.57 0.62 9.61
CA ASP A 103 -13.35 1.51 10.48
C ASP A 103 -14.18 2.52 9.66
N VAL A 104 -13.60 3.11 8.60
CA VAL A 104 -14.31 4.02 7.69
C VAL A 104 -15.43 3.29 6.96
N LEU A 105 -15.19 2.09 6.42
CA LEU A 105 -16.23 1.33 5.73
C LEU A 105 -17.37 0.91 6.67
N ALA A 106 -17.04 0.49 7.89
CA ALA A 106 -18.03 0.08 8.89
C ALA A 106 -18.88 1.25 9.38
N THR A 107 -18.27 2.42 9.57
CA THR A 107 -18.97 3.62 10.05
C THR A 107 -19.85 4.24 8.97
N GLY A 108 -19.37 4.26 7.72
CA GLY A 108 -20.05 4.95 6.64
C GLY A 108 -20.16 6.47 6.88
N PRO A 109 -21.09 7.16 6.19
CA PRO A 109 -21.29 8.59 6.40
C PRO A 109 -21.91 8.91 7.77
N ALA A 110 -21.23 9.78 8.53
CA ALA A 110 -21.67 10.24 9.84
C ALA A 110 -22.88 11.17 9.74
N MET A 111 -24.08 10.62 9.99
CA MET A 111 -25.40 11.27 9.80
C MET A 111 -25.61 12.48 10.71
N ASP A 112 -24.86 12.58 11.80
CA ASP A 112 -24.86 13.68 12.76
C ASP A 112 -23.95 14.86 12.34
N SER A 113 -23.17 14.71 11.27
CA SER A 113 -22.31 15.79 10.77
C SER A 113 -23.05 16.72 9.79
N ALA A 114 -22.59 17.98 9.71
CA ALA A 114 -23.14 18.97 8.76
C ALA A 114 -22.97 18.55 7.28
N PHE A 115 -21.97 17.70 6.98
CA PHE A 115 -21.70 17.19 5.64
C PHE A 115 -21.30 15.70 5.70
N PRO A 116 -22.27 14.77 5.87
CA PRO A 116 -22.01 13.34 6.11
C PRO A 116 -21.19 12.70 4.99
N ASN A 117 -21.68 12.84 3.76
CA ASN A 117 -21.08 12.23 2.58
C ASN A 117 -19.71 12.82 2.28
N TRP A 118 -19.52 14.11 2.57
CA TRP A 118 -18.24 14.75 2.33
C TRP A 118 -17.21 14.32 3.35
N SER A 119 -17.54 14.35 4.64
CA SER A 119 -16.66 13.90 5.71
C SER A 119 -16.22 12.45 5.49
N TYR A 120 -17.15 11.60 5.05
CA TYR A 120 -16.88 10.23 4.64
C TYR A 120 -15.88 10.14 3.46
N ALA A 121 -16.15 10.84 2.36
CA ALA A 121 -15.25 10.86 1.20
C ALA A 121 -13.85 11.39 1.55
N ARG A 122 -13.74 12.36 2.46
CA ARG A 122 -12.45 12.87 2.98
C ARG A 122 -11.71 11.82 3.80
N ALA A 123 -12.43 11.05 4.62
CA ALA A 123 -11.84 9.97 5.40
C ALA A 123 -11.29 8.88 4.46
N LEU A 124 -12.09 8.45 3.48
CA LEU A 124 -11.64 7.54 2.42
C LEU A 124 -10.39 8.08 1.70
N ALA A 125 -10.40 9.35 1.27
CA ALA A 125 -9.27 9.95 0.57
C ALA A 125 -7.95 9.87 1.37
N ARG A 126 -8.00 10.13 2.69
CA ARG A 126 -6.83 10.07 3.58
C ARG A 126 -6.26 8.65 3.71
N VAL A 127 -7.14 7.66 3.82
CA VAL A 127 -6.75 6.26 3.97
C VAL A 127 -6.18 5.73 2.66
N VAL A 128 -6.84 5.99 1.54
CA VAL A 128 -6.36 5.60 0.20
C VAL A 128 -5.01 6.24 -0.12
N GLU A 129 -4.82 7.53 0.19
CA GLU A 129 -3.54 8.22 0.04
C GLU A 129 -2.42 7.58 0.89
N THR A 130 -2.77 7.06 2.07
CA THR A 130 -1.82 6.35 2.94
C THR A 130 -1.33 5.07 2.28
N PHE A 131 -2.20 4.32 1.59
CA PHE A 131 -1.80 3.12 0.84
C PHE A 131 -0.95 3.46 -0.38
N VAL A 132 -1.33 4.48 -1.15
CA VAL A 132 -0.52 4.96 -2.28
C VAL A 132 0.90 5.30 -1.81
N LYS A 133 1.04 6.04 -0.71
CA LYS A 133 2.36 6.38 -0.14
C LYS A 133 3.11 5.17 0.40
N ALA A 134 2.42 4.16 0.90
CA ALA A 134 3.05 2.93 1.38
C ALA A 134 3.65 2.14 0.22
N LEU A 135 2.95 2.07 -0.92
CA LEU A 135 3.40 1.35 -2.11
C LEU A 135 4.44 2.11 -2.95
N GLN A 136 4.44 3.45 -2.87
CA GLN A 136 5.44 4.29 -3.54
C GLN A 136 6.79 4.36 -2.81
N ARG A 137 6.90 3.82 -1.59
CA ARG A 137 8.20 3.72 -0.93
C ARG A 137 9.00 2.63 -1.62
N GLU A 138 10.02 3.04 -2.38
CA GLU A 138 11.12 2.14 -2.71
C GLU A 138 11.70 1.58 -1.40
N PRO A 139 12.12 0.30 -1.38
CA PRO A 139 12.90 -0.20 -0.26
C PRO A 139 14.19 0.62 -0.20
N GLU A 140 14.24 1.56 0.74
CA GLU A 140 15.50 2.22 1.10
C GLU A 140 16.48 1.09 1.42
N HIS A 141 17.52 1.00 0.57
CA HIS A 141 18.60 0.05 0.68
C HIS A 141 19.03 -0.08 2.15
N GLY A 142 19.10 -1.34 2.61
CA GLY A 142 19.96 -1.70 3.74
C GLY A 142 21.35 -1.15 3.46
N GLY A 143 21.71 -0.08 4.16
CA GLY A 143 22.84 0.73 3.76
C GLY A 143 23.05 1.94 4.66
N ARG A 144 23.01 1.73 5.98
CA ARG A 144 23.83 2.52 6.89
C ARG A 144 24.52 1.59 7.88
N GLU A 145 25.62 1.03 7.41
CA GLU A 145 26.78 0.84 8.28
C GLU A 145 27.34 2.21 8.67
N TRP A 146 27.92 2.23 9.87
CA TRP A 146 28.62 3.29 10.60
C TRP A 146 27.75 4.19 11.50
#